data_AF-A0A9E6P026-F1
#
_entry.id   AF-A0A9E6P026-F1
#
_cell.length_a   1.000
_cell.length_b   1.000
_cell.length_c   1.000
_cell.angle_alpha   90.00
_cell.angle_beta   90.00
_cell.angle_gamma   90.00
#
_symmetry.space_group_name_H-M   'P 1'
#
loop_
_entity.id
_entity.type
_entity.pdbx_description
1 polymer ?
#
loop_
_entity_poly.entity_id
_entity_poly.type
_entity_poly.pdbx_seq_one_letter_code
_entity_poly.pdbx_strand_id
1 'polypeptide(L)'
;MSEPRYKIVFDGALQPGVDLATAKLNLADLFKTDVAAIERLFNGRAVALKRDLSHSDAQTYLQALSKTGIAARIETQTAIELNLADVHENTAAVAEPDSPYAPPRASVGESLPEFATLKPLSVEGRIGRLRFLAWTMVLSLVTLPIVGVFALLALGLVSGDSTTGLIIGAILACFLFIGFLIVSILFSVQRLHDIGWSGWLWLLNLVPFVGSFFPLVIMVVPGNTGANRYGPPPPPNSTAVKVLCSLWIVFFALIFAGGLLGGFTAVQEEYESSLESSYDSGAVSTDEIEIEVEPPVNSADDAAEAAQAPVDSAKE
;
A
#
# COMPACT_ATOMS: atom_id res chain seq x y z
N MET A 1 8.34 -37.23 0.20
CA MET A 1 7.10 -37.94 0.56
C MET A 1 7.43 -38.82 1.74
N SER A 2 6.78 -38.62 2.88
CA SER A 2 7.00 -39.41 4.08
C SER A 2 6.54 -40.86 3.82
N GLU A 3 7.40 -41.84 4.09
CA GLU A 3 7.01 -43.24 4.04
C GLU A 3 5.92 -43.53 5.08
N PRO A 4 4.91 -44.36 4.76
CA PRO A 4 3.85 -44.70 5.70
C PRO A 4 4.44 -45.44 6.91
N ARG A 5 4.17 -44.91 8.11
CA ARG A 5 4.53 -45.55 9.39
C ARG A 5 3.38 -46.42 9.88
N TYR A 6 3.71 -47.50 10.58
CA TYR A 6 2.75 -48.49 11.06
C TYR A 6 2.84 -48.64 12.58
N LYS A 7 1.71 -49.01 13.19
CA LYS A 7 1.61 -49.37 14.61
C LYS A 7 1.04 -50.78 14.74
N ILE A 8 1.45 -51.49 15.79
CA ILE A 8 0.91 -52.82 16.12
C ILE A 8 -0.08 -52.66 17.28
N VAL A 9 -1.29 -53.16 17.06
CA VAL A 9 -2.40 -53.03 18.00
C VAL A 9 -2.82 -54.42 18.48
N PHE A 10 -3.07 -54.52 19.78
CA PHE A 10 -3.56 -55.70 20.46
C PHE A 10 -4.86 -55.36 21.19
N ASP A 11 -5.89 -56.17 21.02
CA ASP A 11 -7.24 -55.93 21.55
C ASP A 11 -7.67 -56.95 22.62
N GLY A 12 -6.73 -57.76 23.11
CA GLY A 12 -7.02 -58.79 24.11
C GLY A 12 -7.41 -60.15 23.52
N ALA A 13 -7.49 -60.29 22.19
CA ALA A 13 -7.85 -61.55 21.55
C ALA A 13 -6.70 -62.59 21.56
N LEU A 14 -7.03 -63.84 21.88
CA LEU A 14 -6.11 -64.97 21.89
C LEU A 14 -6.18 -65.77 20.59
N GLN A 15 -5.09 -66.42 20.20
CA GLN A 15 -5.09 -67.37 19.11
C GLN A 15 -5.87 -68.65 19.50
N PRO A 16 -6.55 -69.32 18.55
CA PRO A 16 -7.27 -70.57 18.82
C PRO A 16 -6.36 -71.62 19.46
N GLY A 17 -6.78 -72.18 20.60
CA GLY A 17 -6.05 -73.25 21.29
C GLY A 17 -5.00 -72.82 22.31
N VAL A 18 -4.86 -71.53 22.61
CA VAL A 18 -3.97 -71.03 23.67
C VAL A 18 -4.76 -70.55 24.88
N ASP A 19 -4.40 -71.03 26.07
CA ASP A 19 -4.99 -70.59 27.34
C ASP A 19 -4.47 -69.21 27.76
N LEU A 20 -5.32 -68.43 28.43
CA LEU A 20 -5.06 -67.06 28.86
C LEU A 20 -3.83 -66.96 29.78
N ALA A 21 -3.64 -67.92 30.69
CA ALA A 21 -2.50 -67.90 31.60
C ALA A 21 -1.18 -68.13 30.85
N THR A 22 -1.19 -69.03 29.87
CA THR A 22 -0.02 -69.35 29.03
C THR A 22 0.34 -68.17 28.12
N ALA A 23 -0.65 -67.51 27.52
CA ALA A 23 -0.42 -66.33 26.68
C ALA A 23 0.18 -65.16 27.47
N LYS A 24 -0.29 -64.92 28.70
CA LYS A 24 0.26 -63.87 29.59
C LYS A 24 1.72 -64.13 29.94
N LEU A 25 2.08 -65.38 30.26
CA LEU A 25 3.45 -65.76 30.60
C LEU A 25 4.39 -65.60 29.40
N ASN A 26 4.00 -66.11 28.23
CA ASN A 26 4.82 -66.00 27.01
C ASN A 26 5.01 -64.54 26.56
N LEU A 27 3.98 -63.71 26.75
CA LEU A 27 4.05 -62.29 26.40
C LEU A 27 4.90 -61.50 27.41
N ALA A 28 4.83 -61.84 28.69
CA ALA A 28 5.70 -61.27 29.72
C ALA A 28 7.18 -61.57 29.44
N ASP A 29 7.49 -62.79 28.99
CA ASP A 29 8.85 -63.19 28.59
C ASP A 29 9.33 -62.43 27.33
N LEU A 30 8.48 -62.32 26.30
CA LEU A 30 8.81 -61.60 25.06
C LEU A 30 9.14 -60.12 25.32
N PHE A 31 8.35 -59.45 26.17
CA PHE A 31 8.56 -58.04 26.52
C PHE A 31 9.54 -57.83 27.69
N LYS A 32 10.03 -58.91 28.31
CA LYS A 32 10.88 -58.88 29.51
C LYS A 32 10.28 -58.02 30.63
N THR A 33 8.98 -58.19 30.89
CA THR A 33 8.23 -57.41 31.88
C THR A 33 7.48 -58.33 32.85
N ASP A 34 6.97 -57.77 33.95
CA ASP A 34 6.17 -58.54 34.90
C ASP A 34 4.79 -58.92 34.35
N VAL A 35 4.27 -60.06 34.82
CA VAL A 35 2.96 -60.58 34.41
C VAL A 35 1.84 -59.58 34.74
N ALA A 36 1.94 -58.83 35.85
CA ALA A 36 0.92 -57.86 36.26
C ALA A 36 0.84 -56.63 35.33
N ALA A 37 1.95 -56.20 34.72
CA ALA A 37 1.96 -55.18 33.66
C ALA A 37 1.26 -55.69 32.40
N ILE A 38 1.46 -56.96 32.04
CA ILE A 38 0.78 -57.59 30.90
C ILE A 38 -0.72 -57.74 31.14
N GLU A 39 -1.16 -58.05 32.36
CA GLU A 39 -2.60 -58.16 32.65
C GLU A 39 -3.38 -56.87 32.34
N ARG A 40 -2.73 -55.71 32.46
CA ARG A 40 -3.33 -54.42 32.12
C ARG A 40 -3.62 -54.27 30.62
N LEU A 41 -2.94 -55.03 29.76
CA LEU A 41 -3.15 -55.05 28.31
C LEU A 41 -4.38 -55.90 27.91
N PHE A 42 -4.85 -56.81 28.78
CA PHE A 42 -6.01 -57.67 28.55
C PHE A 42 -7.32 -57.06 29.09
N ASN A 43 -7.45 -55.73 29.03
CA ASN A 43 -8.62 -55.00 29.52
C ASN A 43 -9.76 -54.86 28.48
N GLY A 44 -9.63 -55.53 27.33
CA GLY A 44 -10.61 -55.50 26.23
C GLY A 44 -10.59 -54.21 25.39
N ARG A 45 -9.67 -53.28 25.64
CA ARG A 45 -9.45 -52.09 24.80
C ARG A 45 -8.25 -52.31 23.89
N ALA A 46 -8.32 -51.78 22.67
CA ALA A 46 -7.21 -51.82 21.73
C ALA A 46 -6.02 -50.99 22.26
N VAL A 47 -4.91 -51.66 22.58
CA VAL A 47 -3.66 -51.04 23.03
C VAL A 47 -2.60 -51.14 21.94
N ALA A 48 -1.90 -50.03 21.68
CA ALA A 48 -0.76 -50.02 20.76
C ALA A 48 0.49 -50.52 21.49
N LEU A 49 1.02 -51.68 21.09
CA LEU A 49 2.21 -52.28 21.69
C LEU A 49 3.50 -51.59 21.22
N LYS A 50 3.54 -51.21 19.94
CA LYS A 50 4.68 -50.51 19.34
C LYS A 50 4.19 -49.61 18.20
N ARG A 51 4.80 -48.44 18.07
CA ARG A 51 4.44 -47.38 17.12
C ARG A 51 5.66 -47.01 16.27
N ASP A 52 5.41 -46.25 15.20
CA ASP A 52 6.43 -45.68 14.31
C ASP A 52 7.30 -46.73 13.61
N LEU A 53 6.73 -47.88 13.25
CA LEU A 53 7.45 -48.96 12.60
C LEU A 53 7.40 -48.82 11.08
N SER A 54 8.47 -49.28 10.41
CA SER A 54 8.43 -49.58 8.97
C SER A 54 7.54 -50.81 8.72
N HIS A 55 7.08 -51.02 7.48
CA HIS A 55 6.25 -52.18 7.15
C HIS A 55 6.99 -53.53 7.42
N SER A 56 8.27 -53.61 7.10
CA SER A 56 9.10 -54.81 7.32
C SER A 56 9.31 -55.11 8.80
N ASP A 57 9.54 -54.07 9.61
CA ASP A 57 9.70 -54.25 11.06
C ASP A 57 8.36 -54.65 11.70
N ALA A 58 7.26 -54.03 11.29
CA ALA A 58 5.93 -54.35 11.77
C ALA A 58 5.57 -55.83 11.53
N GLN A 59 5.92 -56.39 10.37
CA GLN A 59 5.75 -57.81 10.06
C GLN A 59 6.60 -58.71 10.97
N THR A 60 7.86 -58.33 11.20
CA THR A 60 8.78 -59.07 12.08
C THR A 60 8.24 -59.14 13.51
N TYR A 61 7.76 -58.02 14.04
CA TYR A 61 7.12 -57.97 15.36
C TYR A 61 5.81 -58.76 15.41
N LEU A 62 4.98 -58.73 14.35
CA LEU A 62 3.75 -59.52 14.30
C LEU A 62 4.03 -61.03 14.36
N GLN A 63 5.08 -61.51 13.66
CA GLN A 63 5.52 -62.91 13.75
C GLN A 63 6.01 -63.30 15.14
N ALA A 64 6.69 -62.40 15.86
CA ALA A 64 7.11 -62.66 17.23
C ALA A 64 5.90 -62.76 18.17
N LEU A 65 4.91 -61.87 18.00
CA LEU A 65 3.69 -61.84 18.82
C LEU A 65 2.73 -63.01 18.52
N SER A 66 2.69 -63.50 17.28
CA SER A 66 1.87 -64.70 16.96
C SER A 66 2.40 -65.95 17.67
N LYS A 67 3.71 -66.04 17.91
CA LYS A 67 4.33 -67.16 18.64
C LYS A 67 4.00 -67.17 20.14
N THR A 68 3.62 -66.03 20.71
CA THR A 68 3.20 -65.96 22.11
C THR A 68 1.72 -66.28 22.31
N GLY A 69 0.99 -66.58 21.23
CA GLY A 69 -0.41 -67.01 21.28
C GLY A 69 -1.44 -65.87 21.33
N ILE A 70 -1.04 -64.64 20.99
CA ILE A 70 -1.94 -63.49 20.92
C ILE A 70 -2.29 -63.11 19.47
N ALA A 71 -3.46 -62.53 19.27
CA ALA A 71 -3.89 -61.99 17.98
C ALA A 71 -3.61 -60.47 17.94
N ALA A 72 -2.49 -60.09 17.33
CA ALA A 72 -2.14 -58.68 17.09
C ALA A 72 -2.35 -58.33 15.60
N ARG A 73 -2.68 -57.07 15.31
CA ARG A 73 -2.87 -56.55 13.94
C ARG A 73 -1.99 -55.33 13.67
N ILE A 74 -1.63 -55.15 12.40
CA ILE A 74 -0.91 -53.96 11.92
C ILE A 74 -1.95 -52.94 11.47
N GLU A 75 -1.83 -51.71 11.96
CA GLU A 75 -2.64 -50.57 11.54
C GLU A 75 -1.71 -49.46 10.98
N THR A 76 -2.16 -48.75 9.96
CA THR A 76 -1.46 -47.55 9.47
C THR A 76 -1.51 -46.46 10.55
N GLN A 77 -0.36 -45.87 10.84
CA GLN A 77 -0.27 -44.73 11.73
C GLN A 77 -0.45 -43.48 10.87
N THR A 78 -1.67 -42.94 10.85
CA THR A 78 -1.88 -41.57 10.33
C THR A 78 -1.00 -40.66 11.16
N ALA A 79 0.00 -40.03 10.51
CA ALA A 79 0.75 -38.97 11.14
C ALA A 79 -0.26 -37.92 11.59
N ILE A 80 -0.29 -37.61 12.89
CA ILE A 80 -1.02 -36.45 13.37
C ILE A 80 -0.24 -35.26 12.82
N GLU A 81 -0.55 -34.84 11.60
CA GLU A 81 -0.15 -33.53 11.11
C GLU A 81 -0.92 -32.54 11.98
N LEU A 82 -0.20 -31.87 12.88
CA LEU A 82 -0.72 -30.70 13.59
C LEU A 82 -0.93 -29.60 12.56
N ASN A 83 -2.04 -29.68 11.84
CA ASN A 83 -2.43 -28.68 10.88
C ASN A 83 -3.07 -27.52 11.63
N LEU A 84 -2.47 -26.33 11.55
CA LEU A 84 -3.04 -25.12 12.16
C LEU A 84 -4.44 -24.80 11.60
N ALA A 85 -4.79 -25.35 10.42
CA ALA A 85 -6.12 -25.21 9.84
C ALA A 85 -7.22 -26.00 10.59
N ASP A 86 -6.88 -27.12 11.23
CA ASP A 86 -7.86 -27.99 11.92
C ASP A 86 -8.29 -27.44 13.28
N VAL A 87 -7.70 -26.33 13.73
CA VAL A 87 -8.12 -25.61 14.95
C VAL A 87 -9.48 -24.92 14.75
N HIS A 88 -9.97 -24.78 13.52
CA HIS A 88 -11.17 -23.98 13.22
C HIS A 88 -12.52 -24.68 13.38
N GLU A 89 -12.59 -26.00 13.54
CA GLU A 89 -13.89 -26.71 13.52
C GLU A 89 -14.41 -27.19 14.88
N ASN A 90 -13.67 -27.03 15.98
CA ASN A 90 -14.15 -27.46 17.31
C ASN A 90 -14.42 -26.29 18.28
N THR A 91 -14.93 -25.17 17.76
CA THR A 91 -15.53 -24.08 18.58
C THR A 91 -17.03 -24.29 18.79
N ALA A 92 -17.52 -25.53 18.73
CA ALA A 92 -18.75 -25.86 19.44
C ALA A 92 -18.32 -26.22 20.86
N ALA A 93 -18.39 -25.24 21.76
CA ALA A 93 -18.26 -25.46 23.18
C ALA A 93 -19.26 -26.56 23.60
N VAL A 94 -18.79 -27.80 23.73
CA VAL A 94 -19.45 -28.78 24.57
C VAL A 94 -19.33 -28.19 25.96
N ALA A 95 -20.42 -27.59 26.43
CA ALA A 95 -20.54 -27.11 27.80
C ALA A 95 -20.40 -28.32 28.72
N GLU A 96 -19.17 -28.61 29.15
CA GLU A 96 -18.96 -29.49 30.29
C GLU A 96 -19.71 -28.90 31.49
N PRO A 97 -20.53 -29.71 32.19
CA PRO A 97 -21.20 -29.24 33.39
C PRO A 97 -20.16 -28.78 34.42
N ASP A 98 -20.42 -27.63 35.05
CA ASP A 98 -19.55 -26.96 36.03
C ASP A 98 -18.88 -27.95 36.99
N SER A 99 -17.61 -28.25 36.73
CA SER A 99 -16.79 -29.07 37.62
C SER A 99 -16.16 -28.18 38.69
N PRO A 100 -16.31 -28.49 39.99
CA PRO A 100 -15.74 -27.72 41.10
C PRO A 100 -14.20 -27.58 41.09
N TYR A 101 -13.52 -28.36 40.25
CA TYR A 101 -12.06 -28.35 40.09
C TYR A 101 -11.61 -27.75 38.75
N ALA A 102 -12.49 -27.04 38.03
CA ALA A 102 -12.11 -26.38 36.79
C ALA A 102 -11.08 -25.26 37.07
N PRO A 103 -9.95 -25.23 36.34
CA PRO A 103 -8.99 -24.15 36.49
C PRO A 103 -9.63 -22.80 36.08
N PRO A 104 -9.23 -21.68 36.72
CA PRO A 104 -9.77 -20.36 36.40
C PRO A 104 -9.48 -20.05 34.92
N ARG A 105 -10.54 -19.90 34.13
CA ARG A 105 -10.42 -19.49 32.72
C ARG A 105 -10.20 -17.99 32.68
N ALA A 106 -8.97 -17.57 32.34
CA ALA A 106 -8.76 -16.21 31.89
C ALA A 106 -9.39 -16.06 30.49
N SER A 107 -10.19 -15.02 30.28
CA SER A 107 -10.63 -14.61 28.95
C SER A 107 -9.43 -14.05 28.18
N VAL A 108 -8.57 -14.93 27.66
CA VAL A 108 -7.38 -14.53 26.89
C VAL A 108 -7.83 -14.26 25.46
N GLY A 109 -8.13 -13.00 25.16
CA GLY A 109 -8.55 -12.54 23.85
C GLY A 109 -10.07 -12.39 23.75
N GLU A 110 -10.51 -11.14 23.61
CA GLU A 110 -11.81 -10.87 22.99
C GLU A 110 -11.76 -11.45 21.57
N SER A 111 -12.74 -12.26 21.20
CA SER A 111 -12.84 -12.82 19.85
C SER A 111 -13.14 -11.67 18.89
N LEU A 112 -12.09 -11.03 18.38
CA LEU A 112 -12.23 -9.94 17.42
C LEU A 112 -12.79 -10.52 16.11
N PRO A 113 -13.71 -9.80 15.44
CA PRO A 113 -14.17 -10.22 14.13
C PRO A 113 -13.00 -10.25 13.14
N GLU A 114 -13.04 -11.18 12.19
CA GLU A 114 -11.97 -11.35 11.19
C GLU A 114 -11.68 -10.06 10.41
N PHE A 115 -12.73 -9.28 10.13
CA PHE A 115 -12.64 -7.99 9.44
C PHE A 115 -13.37 -6.87 10.18
N ALA A 116 -12.80 -5.67 10.11
CA ALA A 116 -13.43 -4.46 10.65
C ALA A 116 -14.61 -3.98 9.81
N THR A 117 -15.61 -3.40 10.48
CA THR A 117 -16.68 -2.65 9.80
C THR A 117 -16.14 -1.32 9.27
N LEU A 118 -16.53 -0.98 8.04
CA LEU A 118 -16.01 0.19 7.35
C LEU A 118 -16.80 1.45 7.74
N LYS A 119 -16.15 2.40 8.43
CA LYS A 119 -16.75 3.68 8.84
C LYS A 119 -15.97 4.85 8.23
N PRO A 120 -16.23 5.22 6.96
CA PRO A 120 -15.37 6.16 6.22
C PRO A 120 -15.33 7.59 6.81
N LEU A 121 -16.37 8.03 7.52
CA LEU A 121 -16.46 9.38 8.11
C LEU A 121 -16.23 9.41 9.62
N SER A 122 -15.63 8.36 10.19
CA SER A 122 -15.30 8.26 11.62
C SER A 122 -13.78 8.35 11.79
N VAL A 123 -13.33 8.71 13.00
CA VAL A 123 -11.89 8.65 13.34
C VAL A 123 -11.48 7.24 13.75
N GLU A 124 -12.44 6.42 14.15
CA GLU A 124 -12.26 5.03 14.52
C GLU A 124 -12.20 4.13 13.29
N GLY A 125 -11.30 3.16 13.34
CA GLY A 125 -11.12 2.17 12.28
C GLY A 125 -9.89 2.41 11.43
N ARG A 126 -9.79 1.60 10.38
CA ARG A 126 -8.60 1.43 9.56
C ARG A 126 -9.00 1.36 8.10
N ILE A 127 -8.22 2.02 7.23
CA ILE A 127 -8.35 1.86 5.78
C ILE A 127 -7.02 1.48 5.14
N GLY A 128 -7.06 0.42 4.33
CA GLY A 128 -5.91 0.00 3.54
C GLY A 128 -5.55 0.99 2.44
N ARG A 129 -4.33 0.91 1.92
CA ARG A 129 -3.80 1.81 0.87
C ARG A 129 -4.74 1.98 -0.33
N LEU A 130 -5.26 0.89 -0.89
CA LEU A 130 -6.12 0.96 -2.08
C LEU A 130 -7.44 1.67 -1.80
N ARG A 131 -8.02 1.43 -0.62
CA ARG A 131 -9.24 2.13 -0.20
C ARG A 131 -8.94 3.61 0.04
N PHE A 132 -7.83 3.94 0.67
CA PHE A 132 -7.39 5.32 0.85
C PHE A 132 -7.25 6.07 -0.50
N LEU A 133 -6.59 5.47 -1.50
CA LEU A 133 -6.53 6.04 -2.85
C LEU A 133 -7.93 6.18 -3.48
N ALA A 134 -8.79 5.17 -3.35
CA ALA A 134 -10.14 5.23 -3.91
C ALA A 134 -11.01 6.32 -3.26
N TRP A 135 -10.97 6.46 -1.94
CA TRP A 135 -11.74 7.49 -1.23
C TRP A 135 -11.22 8.90 -1.49
N THR A 136 -9.91 9.08 -1.58
CA THR A 136 -9.32 10.37 -2.00
C THR A 136 -9.67 10.70 -3.45
N MET A 137 -9.74 9.70 -4.35
CA MET A 137 -10.24 9.91 -5.72
C MET A 137 -11.71 10.36 -5.72
N VAL A 138 -12.58 9.69 -4.95
CA VAL A 138 -13.99 10.09 -4.83
C VAL A 138 -14.11 11.51 -4.29
N LEU A 139 -13.33 11.85 -3.25
CA LEU A 139 -13.27 13.22 -2.73
C LEU A 139 -12.85 14.21 -3.81
N SER A 140 -11.80 13.93 -4.58
CA SER A 140 -11.35 14.77 -5.70
C SER A 140 -12.42 14.93 -6.78
N LEU A 141 -13.09 13.85 -7.19
CA LEU A 141 -14.15 13.87 -8.21
C LEU A 141 -15.38 14.66 -7.78
N VAL A 142 -15.69 14.69 -6.48
CA VAL A 142 -16.78 15.50 -5.94
C VAL A 142 -16.35 16.95 -5.76
N THR A 143 -15.15 17.20 -5.22
CA THR A 143 -14.70 18.55 -4.87
C THR A 143 -14.30 19.37 -6.09
N LEU A 144 -13.67 18.79 -7.12
CA LEU A 144 -13.25 19.52 -8.33
C LEU A 144 -14.40 20.26 -9.05
N PRO A 145 -15.53 19.62 -9.41
CA PRO A 145 -16.63 20.32 -10.08
C PRO A 145 -17.28 21.36 -9.16
N ILE A 146 -17.37 21.07 -7.85
CA ILE A 146 -17.87 22.03 -6.86
C ILE A 146 -17.01 23.29 -6.87
N VAL A 147 -15.69 23.14 -6.73
CA VAL A 147 -14.75 24.26 -6.78
C VAL A 147 -14.83 25.00 -8.13
N GLY A 148 -14.95 24.28 -9.26
CA GLY A 148 -15.11 24.88 -10.58
C GLY A 148 -16.37 25.75 -10.71
N VAL A 149 -17.52 25.25 -10.25
CA VAL A 149 -18.78 26.02 -10.24
C VAL A 149 -18.64 27.26 -9.36
N PHE A 150 -18.07 27.12 -8.17
CA PHE A 150 -17.88 28.26 -7.26
C PHE A 150 -16.87 29.28 -7.79
N ALA A 151 -15.81 28.84 -8.49
CA ALA A 151 -14.87 29.74 -9.15
C ALA A 151 -15.54 30.54 -10.28
N LEU A 152 -16.40 29.90 -11.08
CA LEU A 152 -17.17 30.60 -12.12
C LEU A 152 -18.16 31.61 -11.53
N LEU A 153 -18.84 31.26 -10.44
CA LEU A 153 -19.74 32.18 -9.72
C LEU A 153 -18.97 33.36 -9.12
N ALA A 154 -17.81 33.10 -8.50
CA ALA A 154 -16.96 34.14 -7.94
C ALA A 154 -16.50 35.13 -9.03
N LEU A 155 -16.09 34.63 -10.20
CA LEU A 155 -15.70 35.47 -11.34
C LEU A 155 -16.86 36.36 -11.82
N GLY A 156 -18.09 35.82 -11.89
CA GLY A 156 -19.28 36.60 -12.26
C GLY A 156 -19.62 37.71 -11.26
N LEU A 157 -19.40 37.48 -9.97
CA LEU A 157 -19.66 38.47 -8.90
C LEU A 157 -18.62 39.60 -8.88
N VAL A 158 -17.36 39.30 -9.20
CA VAL A 158 -16.27 40.30 -9.27
C VAL A 158 -16.51 41.34 -10.38
N SER A 159 -17.21 40.98 -11.46
CA SER A 159 -17.55 41.89 -12.56
C SER A 159 -18.56 42.98 -12.21
N GLY A 160 -19.29 42.87 -11.09
CA GLY A 160 -20.28 43.85 -10.65
C GLY A 160 -19.73 44.86 -9.65
N ASP A 161 -19.44 44.38 -8.44
CA ASP A 161 -18.77 45.15 -7.37
C ASP A 161 -17.61 44.31 -6.85
N SER A 162 -16.39 44.75 -7.17
CA SER A 162 -15.17 43.97 -6.99
C SER A 162 -14.87 43.68 -5.52
N THR A 163 -15.22 44.57 -4.58
CA THR A 163 -14.90 44.36 -3.16
C THR A 163 -15.87 43.39 -2.51
N THR A 164 -17.17 43.57 -2.74
CA THR A 164 -18.22 42.71 -2.17
C THR A 164 -18.14 41.29 -2.75
N GLY A 165 -17.91 41.16 -4.06
CA GLY A 165 -17.75 39.86 -4.73
C GLY A 165 -16.55 39.06 -4.20
N LEU A 166 -15.41 39.72 -3.97
CA LEU A 166 -14.22 39.07 -3.40
C LEU A 166 -14.44 38.57 -1.97
N ILE A 167 -15.11 39.35 -1.11
CA ILE A 167 -15.39 38.95 0.27
C ILE A 167 -16.30 37.72 0.31
N ILE A 168 -17.39 37.74 -0.45
CA ILE A 168 -18.33 36.61 -0.52
C ILE A 168 -17.64 35.37 -1.08
N GLY A 169 -16.86 35.53 -2.16
CA GLY A 169 -16.09 34.44 -2.75
C GLY A 169 -15.09 33.82 -1.77
N ALA A 170 -14.37 34.66 -1.02
CA ALA A 170 -13.39 34.20 -0.03
C ALA A 170 -14.04 33.44 1.13
N ILE A 171 -15.16 33.93 1.68
CA ILE A 171 -15.89 33.25 2.75
C ILE A 171 -16.36 31.86 2.29
N LEU A 172 -16.95 31.79 1.09
CA LEU A 172 -17.45 30.57 0.51
C LEU A 172 -16.32 29.55 0.24
N ALA A 173 -15.21 30.02 -0.34
CA ALA A 173 -14.02 29.20 -0.54
C ALA A 173 -13.46 28.67 0.79
N CYS A 174 -13.47 29.49 1.85
CA CYS A 174 -13.04 29.08 3.19
C CYS A 174 -13.90 27.94 3.74
N PHE A 175 -15.24 28.05 3.66
CA PHE A 175 -16.14 26.98 4.10
C PHE A 175 -15.94 25.67 3.32
N LEU A 176 -15.80 25.76 1.99
CA LEU A 176 -15.53 24.59 1.15
C LEU A 176 -14.20 23.94 1.49
N PHE A 177 -13.17 24.76 1.71
CA PHE A 177 -11.84 24.29 2.09
C PHE A 177 -11.87 23.59 3.45
N ILE A 178 -12.54 24.15 4.45
CA ILE A 178 -12.68 23.52 5.78
C ILE A 178 -13.40 22.17 5.66
N GLY A 179 -14.49 22.11 4.90
CA GLY A 179 -15.22 20.85 4.68
C GLY A 179 -14.34 19.79 4.02
N PHE A 180 -13.62 20.15 2.97
CA PHE A 180 -12.64 19.28 2.31
C PHE A 180 -11.54 18.81 3.27
N LEU A 181 -10.97 19.75 4.04
CA LEU A 181 -9.89 19.49 4.99
C LEU A 181 -10.32 18.46 6.05
N ILE A 182 -11.50 18.61 6.63
CA ILE A 182 -12.03 17.68 7.63
C ILE A 182 -12.11 16.26 7.05
N VAL A 183 -12.72 16.08 5.87
CA VAL A 183 -12.87 14.75 5.26
C VAL A 183 -11.51 14.15 4.90
N SER A 184 -10.59 14.97 4.38
CA SER A 184 -9.22 14.56 4.08
C SER A 184 -8.44 14.11 5.32
N ILE A 185 -8.61 14.81 6.45
CA ILE A 185 -8.04 14.42 7.76
C ILE A 185 -8.58 13.05 8.17
N LEU A 186 -9.90 12.84 8.12
CA LEU A 186 -10.52 11.59 8.55
C LEU A 186 -9.95 10.37 7.81
N PHE A 187 -9.84 10.47 6.48
CA PHE A 187 -9.23 9.40 5.67
C PHE A 187 -7.76 9.19 6.02
N SER A 188 -7.00 10.27 6.21
CA SER A 188 -5.58 10.19 6.54
C SER A 188 -5.34 9.58 7.93
N VAL A 189 -6.18 9.89 8.92
CA VAL A 189 -6.13 9.33 10.27
C VAL A 189 -6.41 7.83 10.25
N GLN A 190 -7.47 7.38 9.57
CA GLN A 190 -7.75 5.95 9.42
C GLN A 190 -6.64 5.22 8.65
N ARG A 191 -5.95 5.91 7.74
CA ARG A 191 -4.80 5.37 7.03
C ARG A 191 -3.58 5.22 7.93
N LEU A 192 -3.30 6.20 8.79
CA LEU A 192 -2.27 6.12 9.81
C LEU A 192 -2.55 4.98 10.80
N HIS A 193 -3.80 4.82 11.21
CA HIS A 193 -4.23 3.70 12.05
C HIS A 193 -4.02 2.34 11.39
N ASP A 194 -4.17 2.24 10.07
CA ASP A 194 -3.89 0.99 9.34
C ASP A 194 -2.41 0.61 9.34
N ILE A 195 -1.53 1.61 9.27
CA ILE A 195 -0.06 1.44 9.44
C ILE A 195 0.29 1.14 10.91
N GLY A 196 -0.64 1.40 11.84
CA GLY A 196 -0.42 1.27 13.28
C GLY A 196 0.22 2.51 13.91
N TRP A 197 0.26 3.63 13.22
CA TRP A 197 0.75 4.92 13.71
C TRP A 197 -0.36 5.78 14.32
N SER A 198 0.04 6.79 15.10
CA SER A 198 -0.89 7.77 15.69
C SER A 198 -1.48 8.69 14.63
N GLY A 199 -2.80 8.95 14.69
CA GLY A 199 -3.47 9.94 13.84
C GLY A 199 -2.90 11.36 13.97
N TRP A 200 -2.29 11.69 15.10
CA TRP A 200 -1.61 12.97 15.32
C TRP A 200 -0.46 13.24 14.34
N LEU A 201 0.13 12.20 13.74
CA LEU A 201 1.15 12.38 12.70
C LEU A 201 0.61 13.07 11.46
N TRP A 202 -0.72 13.18 11.29
CA TRP A 202 -1.30 14.01 10.25
C TRP A 202 -0.82 15.48 10.31
N LEU A 203 -0.51 16.00 11.50
CA LEU A 203 0.03 17.36 11.66
C LEU A 203 1.37 17.59 10.95
N LEU A 204 2.09 16.53 10.58
CA LEU A 204 3.32 16.65 9.77
C LEU A 204 3.06 17.26 8.39
N ASN A 205 1.81 17.23 7.91
CA ASN A 205 1.40 17.94 6.69
C ASN A 205 1.55 19.47 6.81
N LEU A 206 1.57 20.03 8.03
CA LEU A 206 1.72 21.47 8.27
C LEU A 206 3.19 21.92 8.29
N VAL A 207 4.14 20.98 8.31
CA VAL A 207 5.57 21.29 8.30
C VAL A 207 6.04 21.42 6.84
N PRO A 208 6.63 22.56 6.42
CA PRO A 208 7.15 22.71 5.07
C PRO A 208 8.14 21.59 4.70
N PHE A 209 8.19 21.23 3.42
CA PHE A 209 8.93 20.10 2.85
C PHE A 209 8.49 18.71 3.34
N VAL A 210 8.43 18.48 4.66
CA VAL A 210 7.96 17.22 5.24
C VAL A 210 6.53 16.94 4.80
N GLY A 211 5.65 17.93 4.87
CA GLY A 211 4.25 17.81 4.45
C GLY A 211 4.07 17.58 2.96
N SER A 212 5.06 17.89 2.13
CA SER A 212 5.03 17.59 0.70
C SER A 212 5.29 16.11 0.41
N PHE A 213 6.16 15.46 1.20
CA PHE A 213 6.51 14.05 1.01
C PHE A 213 5.67 13.10 1.88
N PHE A 214 5.18 13.55 3.03
CA PHE A 214 4.47 12.70 3.99
C PHE A 214 3.22 12.00 3.41
N PRO A 215 2.35 12.66 2.61
CA PRO A 215 1.25 12.01 1.90
C PRO A 215 1.70 10.85 1.01
N LEU A 216 2.85 10.98 0.35
CA LEU A 216 3.41 9.92 -0.50
C LEU A 216 3.87 8.72 0.34
N VAL A 217 4.44 8.98 1.51
CA VAL A 217 4.86 7.92 2.44
C VAL A 217 3.65 7.09 2.89
N ILE A 218 2.59 7.72 3.40
CA ILE A 218 1.39 6.98 3.86
C ILE A 218 0.65 6.27 2.71
N MET A 219 0.83 6.74 1.47
CA MET A 219 0.29 6.12 0.26
C MET A 219 0.99 4.79 -0.07
N VAL A 220 2.31 4.73 0.10
CA VAL A 220 3.14 3.58 -0.33
C VAL A 220 3.32 2.54 0.79
N VAL A 221 3.52 2.97 2.03
CA VAL A 221 3.86 2.08 3.17
C VAL A 221 2.77 1.01 3.37
N PRO A 222 3.08 -0.29 3.49
CA PRO A 222 2.06 -1.31 3.75
C PRO A 222 1.43 -1.15 5.15
N GLY A 223 0.14 -1.47 5.28
CA GLY A 223 -0.55 -1.54 6.57
C GLY A 223 -0.37 -2.91 7.26
N ASN A 224 -0.82 -3.01 8.51
CA ASN A 224 -0.73 -4.25 9.29
C ASN A 224 -1.72 -5.31 8.80
N THR A 225 -1.25 -6.54 8.58
CA THR A 225 -2.11 -7.65 8.12
C THR A 225 -2.98 -8.25 9.23
N GLY A 226 -2.51 -8.21 10.48
CA GLY A 226 -3.25 -8.65 11.66
C GLY A 226 -4.03 -7.54 12.36
N ALA A 227 -4.69 -7.90 13.46
CA ALA A 227 -5.27 -6.93 14.37
C ALA A 227 -4.16 -6.03 14.96
N ASN A 228 -4.45 -4.74 15.08
CA ASN A 228 -3.58 -3.78 15.75
C ASN A 228 -4.39 -3.02 16.82
N ARG A 229 -3.76 -2.06 17.51
CA ARG A 229 -4.42 -1.24 18.57
C ARG A 229 -5.68 -0.47 18.12
N TYR A 230 -5.88 -0.31 16.81
CA TYR A 230 -7.03 0.38 16.21
C TYR A 230 -8.09 -0.59 15.67
N GLY A 231 -7.91 -1.90 15.88
CA GLY A 231 -8.88 -2.94 15.56
C GLY A 231 -8.42 -3.94 14.50
N PRO A 232 -9.34 -4.82 14.08
CA PRO A 232 -9.08 -5.86 13.08
C PRO A 232 -8.74 -5.27 11.70
N PRO A 233 -8.16 -6.07 10.80
CA PRO A 233 -7.80 -5.60 9.47
C PRO A 233 -9.05 -5.20 8.65
N PRO A 234 -8.89 -4.26 7.69
CA PRO A 234 -9.98 -3.89 6.80
C PRO A 234 -10.37 -5.07 5.88
N PRO A 235 -11.63 -5.15 5.44
CA PRO A 235 -12.10 -6.21 4.56
C PRO A 235 -11.41 -6.17 3.18
N PRO A 236 -11.45 -7.28 2.42
CA PRO A 236 -10.90 -7.36 1.08
C PRO A 236 -11.46 -6.27 0.14
N ASN A 237 -10.61 -5.74 -0.74
CA ASN A 237 -10.99 -4.66 -1.65
C ASN A 237 -11.86 -5.17 -2.82
N SER A 238 -12.96 -4.49 -3.09
CA SER A 238 -13.82 -4.76 -4.25
C SER A 238 -13.19 -4.30 -5.58
N THR A 239 -13.76 -4.75 -6.71
CA THR A 239 -13.35 -4.32 -8.05
C THR A 239 -13.50 -2.81 -8.24
N ALA A 240 -14.59 -2.23 -7.72
CA ALA A 240 -14.83 -0.77 -7.77
C ALA A 240 -13.70 0.03 -7.11
N VAL A 241 -13.17 -0.42 -5.96
CA VAL A 241 -12.03 0.22 -5.29
C VAL A 241 -10.79 0.20 -6.18
N LYS A 242 -10.55 -0.90 -6.90
CA LYS A 242 -9.41 -1.01 -7.83
C LYS A 242 -9.57 -0.07 -9.02
N VAL A 243 -10.78 0.03 -9.58
CA VAL A 243 -11.08 0.97 -10.68
C VAL A 243 -10.86 2.41 -10.23
N LEU A 244 -11.43 2.82 -9.10
CA LEU A 244 -11.21 4.17 -8.54
C LEU A 244 -9.73 4.45 -8.30
N CYS A 245 -8.97 3.48 -7.80
CA CYS A 245 -7.53 3.61 -7.64
C CYS A 245 -6.80 3.83 -8.98
N SER A 246 -7.17 3.09 -10.04
CA SER A 246 -6.56 3.26 -11.38
C SER A 246 -6.84 4.62 -12.01
N LEU A 247 -7.93 5.30 -11.64
CA LEU A 247 -8.22 6.65 -12.12
C LEU A 247 -7.16 7.67 -11.69
N TRP A 248 -6.39 7.43 -10.61
CA TRP A 248 -5.29 8.34 -10.21
C TRP A 248 -4.20 8.39 -11.27
N ILE A 249 -3.93 7.27 -11.93
CA ILE A 249 -2.94 7.20 -13.01
C ILE A 249 -3.40 8.07 -14.18
N VAL A 250 -4.67 7.95 -14.56
CA VAL A 250 -5.28 8.77 -15.62
C VAL A 250 -5.26 10.24 -15.24
N PHE A 251 -5.63 10.57 -14.00
CA PHE A 251 -5.66 11.93 -13.48
C PHE A 251 -4.27 12.60 -13.56
N PHE A 252 -3.21 11.92 -13.09
CA PHE A 252 -1.85 12.46 -13.18
C PHE A 252 -1.35 12.54 -14.62
N ALA A 253 -1.71 11.58 -15.50
CA ALA A 253 -1.38 11.65 -16.91
C ALA A 253 -2.02 12.86 -17.60
N LEU A 254 -3.29 13.17 -17.28
CA LEU A 254 -3.97 14.36 -17.79
C LEU A 254 -3.33 15.66 -17.29
N ILE A 255 -3.00 15.74 -16.01
CA ILE A 255 -2.29 16.91 -15.45
C ILE A 255 -0.93 17.09 -16.14
N PHE A 256 -0.17 16.01 -16.32
CA PHE A 256 1.13 16.06 -16.97
C PHE A 256 1.02 16.51 -18.43
N ALA A 257 0.07 15.96 -19.20
CA ALA A 257 -0.17 16.34 -20.58
C ALA A 257 -0.62 17.81 -20.71
N GLY A 258 -1.55 18.25 -19.85
CA GLY A 258 -2.00 19.64 -19.82
C GLY A 258 -0.90 20.62 -19.43
N GLY A 259 -0.06 20.26 -18.46
CA GLY A 259 1.10 21.06 -18.06
C GLY A 259 2.16 21.17 -19.15
N LEU A 260 2.46 20.08 -19.87
CA LEU A 260 3.35 20.12 -21.04
C LEU A 260 2.80 21.00 -22.15
N LEU A 261 1.51 20.87 -22.47
CA LEU A 261 0.87 21.66 -23.51
C LEU A 261 0.88 23.15 -23.14
N GLY A 262 0.46 23.51 -21.92
CA GLY A 262 0.44 24.89 -21.45
C GLY A 262 1.84 25.50 -21.28
N GLY A 263 2.83 24.70 -20.88
CA GLY A 263 4.22 25.14 -20.80
C GLY A 263 4.79 25.44 -22.19
N PHE A 264 4.47 24.61 -23.19
CA PHE A 264 4.90 24.86 -24.57
C PHE A 264 4.27 26.14 -25.14
N THR A 265 2.97 26.39 -24.90
CA THR A 265 2.32 27.61 -25.34
C THR A 265 2.89 28.86 -24.66
N ALA A 266 3.17 28.79 -23.36
CA ALA A 266 3.76 29.91 -22.62
C ALA A 266 5.17 30.27 -23.12
N VAL A 267 6.02 29.26 -23.38
CA VAL A 267 7.36 29.48 -23.96
C VAL A 267 7.26 30.03 -25.38
N GLN A 268 6.29 29.57 -26.17
CA GLN A 268 6.06 30.10 -27.50
C GLN A 268 5.66 31.58 -27.46
N GLU A 269 4.71 31.95 -26.59
CA GLU A 269 4.29 33.35 -26.41
C GLU A 269 5.45 34.25 -25.93
N GLU A 270 6.25 33.78 -24.98
CA GLU A 270 7.42 34.52 -24.49
C GLU A 270 8.50 34.68 -25.56
N TYR A 271 8.72 33.64 -26.38
CA TYR A 271 9.63 33.69 -27.51
C TYR A 271 9.16 34.68 -28.59
N GLU A 272 7.87 34.65 -28.94
CA GLU A 272 7.26 35.58 -29.91
C GLU A 272 7.34 37.03 -29.41
N SER A 273 6.97 37.29 -28.15
CA SER A 273 7.05 38.62 -27.53
C SER A 273 8.48 39.16 -27.46
N SER A 274 9.46 38.31 -27.12
CA SER A 274 10.88 38.69 -27.08
C SER A 274 11.43 39.01 -28.48
N LEU A 275 10.95 38.29 -29.51
CA LEU A 275 11.27 38.56 -30.91
C LEU A 275 10.73 39.91 -31.36
N GLU A 276 9.45 40.20 -31.10
CA GLU A 276 8.82 41.49 -31.44
C GLU A 276 9.52 42.66 -30.76
N SER A 277 9.79 42.57 -29.45
CA SER A 277 10.54 43.59 -28.72
C SER A 277 11.92 43.85 -29.32
N SER A 278 12.63 42.79 -29.75
CA SER A 278 13.95 42.91 -30.36
C SER A 278 13.91 43.61 -31.72
N TYR A 279 12.86 43.38 -32.52
CA TYR A 279 12.67 44.08 -33.79
C TYR A 279 12.31 45.56 -33.61
N ASP A 280 11.41 45.86 -32.67
CA ASP A 280 10.97 47.24 -32.41
C ASP A 280 12.11 48.09 -31.79
N SER A 281 12.94 47.46 -30.95
CA SER A 281 14.16 48.08 -30.40
C SER A 281 15.24 48.34 -31.48
N GLY A 282 15.30 47.49 -32.51
CA GLY A 282 16.22 47.64 -33.64
C GLY A 282 15.77 48.66 -34.68
N ALA A 283 14.50 49.08 -34.65
CA ALA A 283 13.93 50.04 -35.58
C ALA A 283 14.17 51.52 -35.20
N VAL A 284 14.81 51.81 -34.06
CA VAL A 284 15.13 53.18 -33.62
C VAL A 284 16.63 53.45 -33.75
N SER A 285 17.04 53.86 -34.95
CA SER A 285 18.01 54.95 -35.22
C SER A 285 18.40 54.92 -36.70
N THR A 286 17.45 55.28 -37.56
CA THR A 286 17.80 56.10 -38.73
C THR A 286 17.40 57.52 -38.36
N ASP A 287 18.20 58.13 -37.49
CA ASP A 287 18.27 59.59 -37.46
C ASP A 287 18.57 60.03 -38.89
N GLU A 288 17.83 61.06 -39.33
CA GLU A 288 18.02 61.74 -40.59
C GLU A 288 19.50 62.11 -40.76
N ILE A 289 20.22 61.38 -41.61
CA ILE A 289 21.48 61.88 -42.16
C ILE A 289 21.08 62.91 -43.21
N GLU A 290 20.92 64.15 -42.77
CA GLU A 290 20.79 65.32 -43.62
C GLU A 290 22.11 65.47 -44.41
N ILE A 291 22.14 64.93 -45.62
CA ILE A 291 23.24 65.16 -46.56
C ILE A 291 23.08 66.58 -47.09
N GLU A 292 23.84 67.51 -46.52
CA GLU A 292 23.97 68.88 -47.01
C GLU A 292 24.61 68.85 -48.40
N VAL A 293 23.78 69.01 -49.45
CA VAL A 293 24.22 69.12 -50.84
C VAL A 293 24.66 70.56 -51.08
N GLU A 294 25.98 70.78 -51.09
CA GLU A 294 26.60 72.04 -51.49
C GLU A 294 26.32 72.31 -52.99
N PRO A 295 25.82 73.50 -53.39
CA PRO A 295 25.41 73.75 -54.77
C PRO A 295 26.62 74.06 -55.67
N PRO A 296 26.53 73.81 -57.00
CA PRO A 296 27.65 73.99 -57.91
C PRO A 296 27.94 75.47 -58.15
N VAL A 297 29.23 75.81 -58.05
CA VAL A 297 29.78 77.15 -58.31
C VAL A 297 29.59 77.51 -59.79
N ASN A 298 28.84 78.57 -60.05
CA ASN A 298 28.66 79.15 -61.38
C ASN A 298 29.68 80.28 -61.63
N SER A 299 30.21 80.28 -62.84
CA SER A 299 31.25 81.14 -63.41
C SER A 299 30.89 82.63 -63.50
N ALA A 300 31.90 83.51 -63.35
CA ALA A 300 32.06 84.74 -64.13
C ALA A 300 33.51 85.25 -64.05
N ASP A 301 34.06 85.64 -65.21
CA ASP A 301 35.36 86.28 -65.50
C ASP A 301 35.60 87.53 -64.60
N ASP A 302 36.79 88.12 -64.41
CA ASP A 302 37.84 88.48 -65.36
C ASP A 302 38.98 89.24 -64.63
N ALA A 303 40.12 89.36 -65.31
CA ALA A 303 41.14 90.41 -65.22
C ALA A 303 42.32 90.34 -64.22
N ALA A 304 43.51 90.22 -64.86
CA ALA A 304 44.82 90.83 -64.56
C ALA A 304 45.66 90.20 -63.43
N GLU A 305 46.98 89.95 -63.54
CA GLU A 305 47.99 90.30 -64.54
C GLU A 305 49.34 89.65 -64.14
N ALA A 306 50.12 89.33 -65.18
CA ALA A 306 51.59 89.23 -65.26
C ALA A 306 52.41 88.16 -64.50
N ALA A 307 53.19 87.47 -65.33
CA ALA A 307 54.27 86.54 -65.08
C ALA A 307 55.47 87.12 -64.30
N GLN A 308 56.20 86.23 -63.62
CA GLN A 308 57.67 86.30 -63.53
C GLN A 308 58.31 84.92 -63.71
N ALA A 309 59.37 84.89 -64.52
CA ALA A 309 60.23 83.76 -64.83
C ALA A 309 61.40 83.68 -63.81
N PRO A 310 62.14 82.55 -63.74
CA PRO A 310 62.96 82.18 -62.58
C PRO A 310 64.33 82.86 -62.59
N VAL A 311 64.86 83.20 -61.42
CA VAL A 311 66.22 83.71 -61.25
C VAL A 311 67.11 82.56 -60.81
N ASP A 312 67.97 82.11 -61.71
CA ASP A 312 69.04 81.14 -61.45
C ASP A 312 70.32 81.88 -61.04
N SER A 313 70.76 81.56 -59.83
CA SER A 313 72.13 81.47 -59.32
C SER A 313 73.27 82.17 -60.08
N ALA A 314 73.76 83.28 -59.52
CA ALA A 314 75.17 83.65 -59.60
C ALA A 314 75.66 84.22 -58.24
N LYS A 315 76.78 83.65 -57.79
CA LYS A 315 77.73 84.06 -56.73
C LYS A 315 77.75 85.59 -56.50
N GLU A 316 77.83 86.09 -55.26
CA GLU A 316 78.98 86.00 -54.33
C GLU A 316 78.55 86.39 -52.91
#